data_AF-A0A2V7JQ05-F1
#
_entry.id   AF-A0A2V7JQ05-F1
#
_cell.length_a   1.000
_cell.length_b   1.000
_cell.length_c   1.000
_cell.angle_alpha   90.00
_cell.angle_beta   90.00
_cell.angle_gamma   90.00
#
_symmetry.space_group_name_H-M   'P 1'
#
loop_
_entity.id
_entity.type
_entity.pdbx_description
1 polymer ?
#
loop_
_entity_poly.entity_id
_entity_poly.type
_entity_poly.pdbx_seq_one_letter_code
_entity_poly.pdbx_strand_id
1 'polypeptide(L)' 'MNFNLTQNWAGTWVTNYDFQAKKFGSHTVTLQRQLHDWRAIFGFTQAPNGNFAFNFFIALNAEPDLKFNYDRSTYRPIVR' A
#
# COMPACT_ATOMS: atom_id res chain seq x y z
N MET A 1 14.18 0.93 -1.70
CA MET A 1 14.31 2.14 -2.54
C MET A 1 13.19 3.10 -2.19
N ASN A 2 13.51 4.37 -1.95
CA ASN A 2 12.52 5.42 -1.69
C ASN A 2 12.50 6.38 -2.88
N PHE A 3 11.32 6.88 -3.24
CA PHE A 3 11.16 7.80 -4.37
C PHE A 3 9.97 8.73 -4.18
N ASN A 4 9.95 9.86 -4.89
CA ASN A 4 8.79 10.74 -4.97
C ASN A 4 8.30 10.77 -6.41
N LEU A 5 7.01 10.48 -6.64
CA LEU A 5 6.44 10.53 -8.00
C LEU A 5 6.11 11.98 -8.40
N THR A 6 5.58 12.75 -7.45
CA THR A 6 5.29 14.19 -7.53
C THR A 6 5.33 14.77 -6.12
N GLN A 7 5.14 16.08 -5.96
CA GLN A 7 5.23 16.78 -4.66
C GLN A 7 4.43 16.13 -3.53
N ASN A 8 3.25 15.59 -3.81
CA ASN A 8 2.35 15.02 -2.79
C ASN A 8 2.33 13.48 -2.78
N TRP A 9 3.27 12.83 -3.47
CA TRP A 9 3.34 11.38 -3.59
C TRP A 9 4.74 10.88 -3.23
N ALA A 10 4.82 10.05 -2.19
CA ALA A 10 6.04 9.37 -1.77
C ALA A 10 5.85 7.86 -1.85
N GLY A 11 6.86 7.15 -2.34
CA GLY A 11 6.84 5.71 -2.54
C GLY A 11 8.05 5.02 -1.93
N THR A 12 7.84 3.78 -1.50
CA THR A 12 8.90 2.86 -1.08
C THR A 12 8.70 1.54 -1.81
N TRP A 13 9.77 1.00 -2.35
CA TRP A 13 9.79 -0.33 -2.96
C TRP A 13 10.96 -1.14 -2.42
N VAL A 14 10.64 -2.32 -1.89
CA VAL A 14 11.58 -3.37 -1.52
C VAL A 14 11.27 -4.62 -2.36
N THR A 15 12.29 -5.23 -2.91
CA THR A 15 12.17 -6.53 -3.58
C THR A 15 13.35 -7.41 -3.23
N ASN A 16 13.11 -8.72 -3.22
CA ASN A 16 14.14 -9.72 -3.09
C ASN A 16 14.20 -10.55 -4.36
N TYR A 17 15.40 -10.81 -4.87
CA TYR A 17 15.63 -11.66 -6.03
C TYR A 17 16.48 -12.86 -5.63
N ASP A 18 16.01 -14.06 -5.98
CA ASP A 18 16.73 -15.31 -5.78
C ASP A 18 17.51 -15.63 -7.07
N PHE A 19 18.84 -15.61 -6.97
CA PHE A 19 19.74 -15.89 -8.08
C PHE A 19 19.79 -17.38 -8.48
N GLN A 20 19.53 -18.30 -7.56
CA GLN A 20 19.49 -19.74 -7.86
C GLN A 20 18.21 -20.07 -8.63
N ALA A 21 17.07 -19.61 -8.10
CA ALA A 21 15.77 -19.80 -8.73
C ALA A 21 15.52 -18.84 -9.91
N LYS A 22 16.42 -17.87 -10.15
CA LYS A 22 16.34 -16.84 -11.19
C LYS A 22 15.00 -16.09 -11.22
N LYS A 23 14.44 -15.82 -10.05
CA LYS A 23 13.12 -15.19 -9.91
C LYS A 23 13.07 -14.22 -8.74
N PHE A 24 12.13 -13.28 -8.79
CA PHE A 24 11.83 -12.46 -7.62
C PHE A 24 11.14 -13.30 -6.55
N GLY A 25 11.68 -13.25 -5.34
CA GLY A 25 11.12 -13.91 -4.16
C GLY A 25 10.04 -13.07 -3.50
N SER A 26 10.18 -11.75 -3.43
CA SER A 26 9.13 -10.92 -2.81
C SER A 26 9.11 -9.51 -3.36
N HIS A 27 7.93 -8.88 -3.22
CA HIS A 27 7.72 -7.47 -3.53
C HIS A 27 6.93 -6.83 -2.41
N THR A 28 7.42 -5.69 -1.92
CA THR A 28 6.68 -4.80 -1.03
C THR A 28 6.74 -3.40 -1.60
N VAL A 29 5.59 -2.85 -1.93
CA VAL A 29 5.44 -1.50 -2.46
C VAL A 29 4.48 -0.73 -1.56
N THR A 30 4.91 0.43 -1.10
CA THR A 30 4.08 1.36 -0.36
C THR A 30 4.05 2.68 -1.09
N LEU A 31 2.86 3.26 -1.26
CA LEU A 31 2.67 4.55 -1.87
C LEU A 31 1.81 5.41 -0.92
N GLN A 32 2.30 6.59 -0.60
CA GLN A 32 1.64 7.55 0.28
C GLN A 32 1.26 8.79 -0.51
N ARG A 33 -0.01 9.19 -0.43
CA ARG A 33 -0.52 10.46 -0.95
C ARG A 33 -0.87 11.39 0.19
N GLN A 34 -0.32 12.60 0.16
CA GLN A 34 -0.80 13.72 0.97
C GLN A 34 -1.99 14.38 0.28
N LEU A 35 -3.10 14.53 1.00
CA LEU A 35 -4.38 15.04 0.52
C LEU A 35 -4.88 16.15 1.47
N HIS A 36 -4.17 17.28 1.53
CA HIS A 36 -4.45 18.37 2.47
C HIS A 36 -4.60 17.84 3.91
N ASP A 37 -5.84 17.71 4.39
CA ASP A 37 -6.18 17.17 5.71
C ASP A 37 -6.16 15.66 5.80
N TRP A 38 -5.97 14.94 4.70
CA TRP A 38 -6.01 13.48 4.66
C TRP A 38 -4.68 12.89 4.23
N ARG A 39 -4.42 11.66 4.66
CA ARG A 39 -3.31 10.86 4.17
C ARG A 39 -3.84 9.51 3.72
N ALA A 40 -3.61 9.19 2.45
CA ALA A 40 -3.91 7.88 1.89
C ALA A 40 -2.62 7.07 1.77
N ILE A 41 -2.68 5.80 2.15
CA ILE A 41 -1.58 4.82 2.09
C ILE A 41 -2.08 3.62 1.30
N PHE A 42 -1.34 3.28 0.25
CA PHE A 42 -1.54 2.10 -0.57
C PHE A 42 -0.40 1.15 -0.29
N GLY A 43 -0.70 -0.07 0.14
CA GLY A 43 0.28 -1.13 0.36
C GLY A 43 0.01 -2.30 -0.57
N PHE A 44 1.07 -2.80 -1.19
CA PHE A 44 1.08 -4.04 -1.93
C PHE A 44 2.20 -4.92 -1.39
N THR A 45 1.88 -6.16 -1.06
CA THR A 45 2.86 -7.16 -0.67
C THR A 45 2.61 -8.44 -1.46
N GLN A 46 3.67 -9.01 -2.01
CA GLN A 46 3.70 -10.35 -2.59
C GLN A 46 4.78 -11.16 -1.89
N ALA A 47 4.37 -12.28 -1.31
CA ALA A 47 5.25 -13.22 -0.62
C ALA A 47 5.84 -14.27 -1.60
N PRO A 48 6.95 -14.94 -1.22
CA PRO A 48 7.60 -15.94 -2.08
C PRO A 48 6.77 -17.16 -2.45
N ASN A 49 5.77 -17.47 -1.62
CA ASN A 49 4.81 -18.54 -1.90
C ASN A 49 3.72 -18.12 -2.90
N GLY A 50 3.76 -16.90 -3.42
CA GLY A 50 2.82 -16.38 -4.41
C GLY A 50 1.60 -15.68 -3.83
N ASN A 51 1.38 -15.75 -2.51
CA ASN A 51 0.31 -14.99 -1.87
C ASN A 51 0.58 -13.49 -2.02
N PHE A 52 -0.47 -12.73 -2.30
CA PHE A 52 -0.39 -11.29 -2.35
C PHE A 52 -1.50 -10.65 -1.52
N ALA A 53 -1.24 -9.43 -1.08
CA ALA A 53 -2.20 -8.59 -0.41
C ALA A 53 -2.09 -7.17 -0.96
N PHE A 54 -3.26 -6.55 -1.12
CA PHE A 54 -3.36 -5.12 -1.36
C PHE A 54 -4.17 -4.50 -0.24
N ASN A 55 -3.62 -3.47 0.39
CA ASN A 55 -4.27 -2.73 1.46
C ASN A 55 -4.36 -1.25 1.10
N PHE A 56 -5.49 -0.66 1.44
CA PHE A 56 -5.72 0.77 1.32
C PHE A 56 -6.14 1.29 2.69
N PHE A 57 -5.44 2.32 3.15
CA PHE A 57 -5.74 2.99 4.41
C PHE A 57 -5.82 4.49 4.16
N ILE A 58 -6.80 5.15 4.76
CA ILE A 58 -6.95 6.60 4.70
C ILE A 58 -7.27 7.14 6.09
N ALA A 59 -6.58 8.19 6.49
CA ALA A 59 -6.76 8.85 7.78
C ALA A 59 -6.85 10.36 7.63
N LEU A 60 -7.67 10.99 8.46
CA LEU A 60 -7.73 12.44 8.63
C LEU A 60 -6.59 12.88 9.56
N ASN A 61 -5.77 13.81 9.10
CA ASN A 61 -4.69 14.47 9.82
C ASN A 61 -5.17 15.73 10.56
N ALA A 62 -6.27 16.37 10.13
CA ALA A 62 -6.73 17.65 10.67
C ALA A 62 -7.30 17.58 12.09
N GLU A 63 -7.68 16.39 12.56
CA GLU A 63 -8.19 16.16 13.91
C GLU A 63 -7.57 14.86 14.46
N PRO A 64 -6.52 14.91 15.30
CA PRO A 64 -5.90 13.70 15.84
C PRO A 64 -6.86 12.86 16.73
N ASP A 65 -7.97 13.45 17.18
CA ASP A 65 -9.00 12.80 17.99
C ASP A 65 -10.09 12.07 17.18
N LEU A 66 -10.19 12.28 15.86
CA LEU A 66 -11.23 11.65 15.02
C LEU A 66 -10.72 10.35 14.36
N LYS A 67 -10.85 9.21 15.05
CA LYS A 67 -10.47 7.88 14.54
C LYS A 67 -11.50 7.33 13.53
N PHE A 68 -11.38 7.69 12.26
CA PHE A 68 -12.08 6.99 11.18
C PHE A 68 -11.18 5.93 10.53
N ASN A 69 -11.28 4.67 10.99
CA ASN A 69 -10.59 3.54 10.39
C ASN A 69 -11.51 2.90 9.34
N TYR A 70 -11.32 3.23 8.06
CA TYR A 70 -11.99 2.52 6.97
C TYR A 70 -11.15 1.34 6.50
N ASP A 71 -11.66 0.12 6.68
CA ASP A 71 -11.04 -1.12 6.20
C ASP A 71 -11.99 -1.79 5.18
N ARG A 72 -11.54 -1.90 3.92
CA ARG A 72 -12.31 -2.49 2.81
C ARG A 72 -12.07 -3.99 2.64
N SER A 73 -11.79 -4.74 3.70
CA SER A 73 -11.66 -6.20 3.62
C SER A 73 -12.97 -6.94 3.28
N THR A 74 -14.14 -6.28 3.36
CA THR A 74 -15.47 -6.90 3.19
C THR A 74 -16.25 -6.50 1.94
N TYR A 75 -15.67 -5.75 1.00
CA TYR A 75 -16.39 -5.36 -0.23
C TYR A 75 -16.63 -6.57 -1.13
N ARG A 76 -17.86 -7.13 -1.09
CA ARG A 76 -18.35 -8.12 -2.05
C ARG A 76 -19.16 -7.39 -3.13
N PRO A 77 -18.74 -7.41 -4.41
CA PRO A 77 -19.57 -6.88 -5.48
C PRO A 77 -20.85 -7.70 -5.58
N ILE A 78 -22.00 -7.03 -5.62
CA ILE A 78 -23.28 -7.69 -5.92
C ILE A 78 -23.25 -8.00 -7.42
N VAL A 79 -23.12 -9.28 -7.76
CA VAL A 79 -23.35 -9.75 -9.13
C VAL A 79 -24.85 -9.65 -9.38
N ARG A 80 -25.25 -8.85 -10.36
CA ARG A 80 -26.61 -8.87 -10.92
C ARG A 80 -26.72 -9.94 -11.98
#